data_AF-A0A4Q0YMK9-F1
#
_entry.id   AF-A0A4Q0YMK9-F1
#
_cell.length_a   1.000
_cell.length_b   1.000
_cell.length_c   1.000
_cell.angle_alpha   90.00
_cell.angle_beta   90.00
_cell.angle_gamma   90.00
#
_symmetry.space_group_name_H-M   'P 1'
#
loop_
_entity.id
_entity.type
_entity.pdbx_description
1 polymer ?
#
loop_
_entity_poly.entity_id
_entity_poly.type
_entity_poly.pdbx_seq_one_letter_code
_entity_poly.pdbx_strand_id
1 'polypeptide(L)' 'MATLHKRIPVEEWEATPEIKNQPEPSVQLDIPLSKLEQLFEQGGLCAAEFRCMNKQSKLLIQALCLNHCKKRLSEL' A
#
# COMPACT_ATOMS: atom_id res chain seq x y z
N MET A 1 28.24 42.22 25.61
CA MET A 1 27.06 41.64 26.29
C MET A 1 26.13 41.10 25.21
N ALA A 2 26.00 39.77 25.14
CA ALA A 2 25.35 39.06 24.03
C ALA A 2 23.82 39.29 24.03
N THR A 3 23.25 39.53 22.86
CA THR A 3 21.82 39.79 22.69
C THR A 3 21.04 38.49 22.64
N LEU A 4 20.04 38.39 23.52
CA LEU A 4 19.14 37.27 23.75
C LEU A 4 18.37 36.88 22.47
N HIS A 5 18.51 35.62 22.01
CA HIS A 5 17.62 35.03 21.01
C HIS A 5 16.17 35.06 21.53
N LYS A 6 15.31 35.82 20.84
CA LYS A 6 13.86 35.74 21.02
C LYS A 6 13.41 34.35 20.56
N ARG A 7 13.12 33.47 21.51
CA ARG A 7 12.39 32.22 21.25
C ARG A 7 10.97 32.59 20.82
N ILE A 8 10.55 32.07 19.68
CA ILE A 8 9.16 32.12 19.24
C ILE A 8 8.36 31.21 20.18
N PRO A 9 7.22 31.65 20.74
CA PRO A 9 6.37 30.79 21.55
C PRO A 9 5.79 29.65 20.71
N VAL A 10 5.84 28.44 21.27
CA VAL A 10 5.18 27.25 20.72
C VAL A 10 3.68 27.42 20.99
N GLU A 11 2.98 28.05 20.05
CA GLU A 11 1.52 28.09 20.03
C GLU A 11 1.01 26.69 19.65
N GLU A 12 0.79 25.89 20.69
CA GLU A 12 -0.45 25.16 20.95
C GLU A 12 -1.43 25.08 19.76
N TRP A 13 -1.24 24.06 18.93
CA TRP A 13 -2.35 23.43 18.21
C TRP A 13 -2.50 22.01 18.73
N GLU A 14 -2.87 21.90 20.00
CA GLU A 14 -3.59 20.72 20.48
C GLU A 14 -4.98 20.71 19.84
N ALA A 15 -5.04 20.16 18.64
CA ALA A 15 -6.24 19.64 18.02
C ALA A 15 -5.81 18.52 17.08
N THR A 16 -5.59 17.31 17.62
CA THR A 16 -5.54 16.11 16.77
C THR A 16 -6.90 16.01 16.06
N PRO A 17 -6.98 16.23 14.74
CA PRO A 17 -8.23 16.06 14.04
C PRO A 17 -8.60 14.57 14.10
N GLU A 18 -9.84 14.31 14.49
CA GLU A 18 -10.50 13.02 14.50
C GLU A 18 -10.09 12.19 13.28
N ILE A 19 -9.55 10.99 13.51
CA ILE A 19 -9.19 10.04 12.46
C ILE A 19 -10.49 9.62 11.76
N LYS A 20 -10.87 10.37 10.73
CA LYS A 20 -12.01 10.04 9.88
C LYS A 20 -11.67 8.74 9.18
N ASN A 21 -12.44 7.69 9.45
CA ASN A 21 -12.44 6.42 8.71
C ASN A 21 -12.92 6.62 7.26
N GLN A 22 -12.30 7.52 6.50
CA GLN A 22 -12.58 7.65 5.08
C GLN A 22 -11.60 6.75 4.32
N PRO A 23 -12.11 5.84 3.46
CA PRO A 23 -11.24 5.04 2.61
C PRO A 23 -10.46 5.98 1.69
N GLU A 24 -9.15 5.77 1.61
CA GLU A 24 -8.30 6.47 0.66
C GLU A 24 -8.87 6.34 -0.77
N PRO A 25 -8.90 7.41 -1.58
CA PRO A 25 -9.41 7.32 -2.95
C PRO A 25 -8.60 6.32 -3.77
N SER A 26 -9.29 5.40 -4.44
CA SER A 26 -8.67 4.38 -5.30
C SER A 26 -9.05 4.58 -6.77
N VAL A 27 -8.10 4.32 -7.68
CA VAL A 27 -8.33 4.32 -9.13
C VAL A 27 -8.43 2.90 -9.67
N GLN A 28 -9.31 2.67 -10.66
CA GLN A 28 -9.37 1.41 -11.39
C GLN A 28 -8.43 1.47 -12.58
N LEU A 29 -7.57 0.46 -12.71
CA LEU A 29 -6.53 0.37 -13.73
C LEU A 29 -6.56 -1.02 -14.34
N ASP A 30 -6.32 -1.11 -15.64
CA ASP A 30 -6.03 -2.39 -16.30
C ASP A 30 -4.52 -2.59 -16.37
N ILE A 31 -4.05 -3.74 -15.89
CA ILE A 31 -2.62 -4.07 -15.83
C ILE A 31 -2.45 -5.45 -16.47
N PRO A 32 -1.55 -5.60 -17.45
CA PRO A 32 -1.24 -6.91 -18.03
C PRO A 32 -0.79 -7.89 -16.94
N LEU A 33 -1.28 -9.13 -17.03
CA LEU A 33 -0.99 -10.16 -16.03
C LEU A 33 0.51 -10.38 -15.81
N SER A 34 1.32 -10.33 -16.87
CA SER A 34 2.77 -10.47 -16.80
C SER A 34 3.43 -9.35 -15.99
N LYS A 35 2.94 -8.12 -16.10
CA LYS A 35 3.45 -7.00 -15.31
C LYS A 35 3.06 -7.15 -13.85
N LEU A 36 1.87 -7.70 -13.60
CA LEU A 36 1.38 -7.99 -12.27
C LEU A 36 2.22 -9.08 -11.58
N GLU A 37 2.56 -10.16 -12.30
CA GLU A 37 3.43 -11.21 -11.78
C GLU A 37 4.79 -10.64 -11.32
N GLN A 38 5.42 -9.78 -12.13
CA GLN A 38 6.66 -9.11 -11.74
C GLN A 38 6.53 -8.30 -10.45
N LEU A 39 5.42 -7.58 -10.27
CA LEU A 39 5.18 -6.78 -9.07
C LEU A 39 4.99 -7.66 -7.82
N PHE A 40 4.34 -8.81 -7.97
CA PHE A 40 4.25 -9.82 -6.90
C PHE A 40 5.62 -10.39 -6.54
N GLU A 41 6.43 -10.77 -7.55
CA GLU A 41 7.76 -11.34 -7.34
C GLU A 41 8.72 -10.36 -6.64
N GLN A 42 8.62 -9.07 -6.97
CA GLN A 42 9.43 -8.01 -6.36
C GLN A 42 8.93 -7.58 -4.97
N GLY A 43 7.77 -8.09 -4.52
CA GLY A 43 7.15 -7.67 -3.26
C GLY A 43 6.56 -6.25 -3.29
N GLY A 44 6.34 -5.69 -4.47
CA GLY A 44 5.76 -4.35 -4.65
C GLY A 44 4.24 -4.30 -4.54
N LEU A 45 3.57 -5.46 -4.62
CA LEU A 45 2.13 -5.60 -4.41
C LEU A 45 1.82 -6.89 -3.63
N CYS A 46 0.87 -6.81 -2.71
CA CYS A 46 0.32 -7.95 -1.99
C CYS A 46 -1.11 -8.26 -2.47
N ALA A 47 -1.47 -9.56 -2.51
CA ALA A 47 -2.83 -10.00 -2.82
C ALA A 47 -3.90 -9.34 -1.92
N ALA A 48 -3.53 -8.97 -0.68
CA ALA A 48 -4.43 -8.31 0.28
C ALA A 48 -4.82 -6.88 -0.14
N GLU A 49 -4.05 -6.23 -1.01
CA GLU A 49 -4.29 -4.85 -1.45
C GLU A 49 -5.29 -4.78 -2.62
N PHE A 50 -5.59 -5.93 -3.25
CA PHE A 50 -6.50 -5.97 -4.40
C PHE A 50 -7.96 -5.94 -4.00
N ARG A 51 -8.66 -4.89 -4.44
CA ARG A 51 -10.12 -4.86 -4.50
C ARG A 51 -10.58 -5.39 -5.86
N CYS A 52 -10.68 -6.72 -5.98
CA CYS A 52 -11.08 -7.38 -7.22
C CYS A 52 -12.53 -7.02 -7.60
N MET A 53 -12.73 -6.58 -8.85
CA MET A 53 -14.04 -6.14 -9.33
C MET A 53 -14.90 -7.28 -9.91
N ASN A 54 -14.29 -8.39 -10.31
CA ASN A 54 -15.01 -9.53 -10.88
C ASN A 54 -14.37 -10.87 -10.51
N LYS A 55 -15.11 -11.95 -10.79
CA LYS A 55 -14.69 -13.33 -10.47
C LYS A 55 -13.39 -13.71 -11.21
N GLN A 56 -13.23 -13.27 -12.45
CA GLN A 56 -12.06 -13.60 -13.27
C GLN A 56 -10.79 -12.96 -12.68
N SER A 57 -10.83 -11.67 -12.34
CA SER A 57 -9.69 -10.98 -11.72
C SER A 57 -9.31 -11.63 -10.39
N LYS A 58 -10.30 -12.03 -9.56
CA LYS A 58 -10.04 -12.72 -8.30
C LYS A 58 -9.29 -14.04 -8.49
N LEU A 59 -9.70 -14.85 -9.47
CA LEU A 59 -9.04 -16.13 -9.77
C LEU A 59 -7.60 -15.92 -10.27
N LEU A 60 -7.37 -14.92 -11.12
CA LEU A 60 -6.04 -14.60 -11.64
C LEU A 60 -5.09 -14.14 -10.51
N ILE A 61 -5.55 -13.22 -9.64
CA ILE A 61 -4.76 -12.77 -8.48
C ILE A 61 -4.45 -13.94 -7.54
N GLN A 62 -5.44 -14.80 -7.26
CA GLN A 62 -5.24 -15.96 -6.40
C GLN A 62 -4.20 -16.93 -6.98
N ALA A 63 -4.27 -17.20 -8.29
CA ALA A 63 -3.30 -18.06 -8.96
C ALA A 63 -1.88 -17.48 -8.91
N LEU A 64 -1.72 -16.18 -9.17
CA LEU A 64 -0.42 -15.49 -9.05
C LEU A 64 0.14 -15.60 -7.64
N CYS A 65 -0.68 -15.34 -6.61
CA CYS A 65 -0.26 -15.40 -5.22
C CYS A 65 0.18 -16.83 -4.83
N LEU A 66 -0.59 -17.85 -5.21
CA LEU A 66 -0.25 -19.26 -4.92
C LEU A 66 1.03 -19.70 -5.65
N ASN A 67 1.20 -19.29 -6.91
CA ASN A 67 2.41 -19.59 -7.69
C ASN A 67 3.64 -18.96 -7.05
N HIS A 68 3.55 -17.70 -6.64
CA HIS A 68 4.64 -17.01 -5.95
C HIS A 68 4.99 -17.69 -4.61
N CYS A 69 3.98 -18.05 -3.80
CA CYS A 69 4.21 -18.81 -2.56
C CYS A 69 4.87 -20.16 -2.81
N LYS A 70 4.44 -20.89 -3.85
CA LYS A 70 5.03 -22.18 -4.22
C LYS A 70 6.50 -22.03 -4.63
N LYS A 71 6.82 -21.05 -5.48
CA LYS A 71 8.22 -20.74 -5.90
C LYS A 71 9.09 -20.51 -4.67
N ARG A 72 8.65 -19.64 -3.76
CA ARG A 72 9.37 -19.34 -2.51
C ARG A 72 9.57 -20.56 -1.62
N LEU A 73 8.57 -21.44 -1.51
CA LEU A 73 8.67 -22.67 -0.72
C LEU A 73 9.60 -23.72 -1.34
N SER A 74 9.75 -23.73 -2.66
CA SER A 74 10.69 -24.64 -3.34
C SER A 74 12.15 -24.18 -3.33
N GLU A 75 12.39 -22.92 -2.98
CA GLU A 75 13.74 -22.33 -2.88
C GLU A 75 14.28 -22.34 -1.43
N LEU A 76 13.50 -22.87 -0.49
CA LEU A 76 13.86 -23.14 0.91
C LEU A 76 14.36 -24.56 1.09
#